data_AF-A0ABD1H750-F1
#
_entry.id   AF-A0ABD1H750-F1
#
_cell.length_a   1.000
_cell.length_b   1.000
_cell.length_c   1.000
_cell.angle_alpha   90.00
_cell.angle_beta   90.00
_cell.angle_gamma   90.00
#
_symmetry.space_group_name_H-M   'P 1'
#
loop_
_entity.id
_entity.type
_entity.pdbx_description
1 polymer ?
#
loop_
_entity_poly.entity_id
_entity_poly.type
_entity_poly.pdbx_seq_one_letter_code
_entity_poly.pdbx_strand_id
1 'polypeptide(L)'
;MAKTSDSVAELSSWTLEEDKRFENCLVDSVGRWGEIAARLGTISAAEAERRYAMLLEDLAAMEAREIEHLAHPECSKSVKRQTRKVRPWTEDEHR
;
A
#
# COMPACT_ATOMS: atom_id res chain seq x y z
N MET A 1 2.83 31.47 -12.36
CA MET A 1 2.37 30.12 -12.79
C MET A 1 2.79 29.15 -11.70
N ALA A 2 1.89 28.82 -10.78
CA ALA A 2 2.15 27.81 -9.76
C ALA A 2 1.71 26.46 -10.33
N LYS A 3 2.67 25.57 -10.53
CA LYS A 3 2.45 24.19 -10.99
C LYS A 3 2.14 23.37 -9.75
N THR A 4 0.86 23.28 -9.39
CA THR A 4 0.38 22.34 -8.38
C THR A 4 0.57 20.93 -8.93
N SER A 5 1.50 20.19 -8.32
CA SER A 5 1.75 18.78 -8.58
C SER A 5 0.48 17.98 -8.33
N ASP A 6 -0.09 17.51 -9.42
CA ASP A 6 -1.10 16.46 -9.46
C ASP A 6 -0.37 15.15 -9.10
N SER A 7 -0.27 14.81 -7.82
CA SER A 7 0.52 13.64 -7.36
C SER A 7 -0.21 12.78 -6.34
N VAL A 8 -1.53 12.90 -6.24
CA VAL A 8 -2.33 12.11 -5.28
C VAL A 8 -3.52 11.39 -5.95
N ALA A 9 -3.67 11.44 -7.28
CA ALA A 9 -4.89 10.91 -7.92
C ALA A 9 -4.69 10.18 -9.25
N GLU A 10 -3.48 9.75 -9.63
CA GLU A 10 -3.40 8.51 -10.41
C GLU A 10 -3.63 7.36 -9.45
N LEU A 11 -4.90 7.19 -9.05
CA LEU A 11 -5.40 5.98 -8.44
C LEU A 11 -4.94 4.84 -9.34
N SER A 12 -3.94 4.10 -8.87
CA SER A 12 -3.39 2.93 -9.56
C SER A 12 -4.54 2.15 -10.16
N SER A 13 -4.48 1.88 -11.47
CA SER A 13 -5.49 1.07 -12.18
C SER A 13 -5.65 -0.34 -11.60
N TRP A 14 -4.81 -0.70 -10.65
CA TRP A 14 -4.78 -1.95 -9.94
C TRP A 14 -5.81 -2.00 -8.81
N THR A 15 -6.65 -3.02 -8.87
CA THR A 15 -7.49 -3.40 -7.74
C THR A 15 -6.64 -3.99 -6.61
N LEU A 16 -7.17 -3.93 -5.38
CA LEU A 16 -6.54 -4.55 -4.22
C LEU A 16 -6.34 -6.07 -4.42
N GLU A 17 -7.28 -6.74 -5.09
CA GLU A 17 -7.17 -8.15 -5.42
C GLU A 17 -6.05 -8.44 -6.42
N GLU A 18 -5.85 -7.59 -7.43
CA GLU A 18 -4.75 -7.73 -8.39
C GLU A 18 -3.40 -7.52 -7.72
N ASP A 19 -3.30 -6.50 -6.87
CA ASP A 19 -2.07 -6.19 -6.13
C ASP A 19 -1.67 -7.35 -5.22
N LYS A 20 -2.62 -7.92 -4.47
CA LYS A 20 -2.39 -9.13 -3.65
C LYS A 20 -1.95 -10.33 -4.46
N ARG A 21 -2.55 -10.55 -5.65
CA ARG A 21 -2.14 -11.66 -6.52
C ARG A 21 -0.74 -11.46 -7.06
N PHE A 22 -0.38 -10.22 -7.40
CA PHE A 22 0.97 -9.86 -7.81
C PHE A 22 1.98 -10.11 -6.69
N GLU A 23 1.74 -9.61 -5.49
CA GLU A 23 2.60 -9.86 -4.32
C GLU A 23 2.78 -11.36 -4.05
N ASN A 24 1.70 -12.14 -4.13
CA ASN A 24 1.79 -13.58 -3.95
C ASN A 24 2.62 -14.27 -5.06
N CYS A 25 2.56 -13.77 -6.29
CA CYS A 25 3.41 -14.28 -7.38
C CYS A 25 4.89 -13.90 -7.22
N LEU A 26 5.19 -12.76 -6.59
CA LEU A 26 6.56 -12.37 -6.29
C LEU A 26 7.24 -13.42 -5.39
N VAL A 27 6.54 -13.97 -4.39
CA VAL A 27 7.10 -14.99 -3.48
C VAL A 27 7.76 -16.15 -4.23
N ASP A 28 7.14 -16.61 -5.33
CA ASP A 28 7.61 -17.78 -6.08
C ASP A 28 8.51 -17.43 -7.27
N SER A 29 8.46 -16.20 -7.78
CA SER A 29 8.89 -15.91 -9.16
C SER A 29 9.43 -14.49 -9.38
N VAL A 30 10.06 -13.87 -8.38
CA VAL A 30 10.76 -12.57 -8.55
C VAL A 30 11.68 -12.59 -9.78
N GLY A 31 11.60 -11.55 -10.62
CA GLY A 31 12.41 -11.43 -11.84
C GLY A 31 11.93 -12.27 -13.03
N ARG A 32 10.92 -13.13 -12.85
CA ARG A 32 10.30 -13.92 -13.93
C ARG A 32 8.99 -13.26 -14.38
N TRP A 33 9.09 -12.02 -14.86
CA TRP A 33 7.94 -11.17 -15.19
C TRP A 33 6.97 -11.79 -16.20
N GLY A 34 7.48 -12.57 -17.15
CA GLY A 34 6.63 -13.32 -18.09
C GLY A 34 5.74 -14.36 -17.41
N GLU A 35 6.24 -15.03 -16.38
CA GLU A 35 5.43 -15.99 -15.60
C GLU A 35 4.43 -15.28 -14.70
N ILE A 36 4.85 -14.19 -14.05
CA ILE A 36 3.96 -13.37 -13.22
C ILE A 36 2.80 -12.83 -14.08
N ALA A 37 3.10 -12.27 -15.25
CA ALA A 37 2.10 -11.80 -16.21
C ALA A 37 1.17 -12.92 -16.68
N ALA A 38 1.70 -14.12 -16.96
CA ALA A 38 0.89 -15.27 -17.35
C ALA A 38 -0.04 -15.75 -16.21
N ARG A 39 0.41 -15.68 -14.95
CA ARG A 39 -0.41 -16.04 -13.78
C ARG A 39 -1.49 -15.01 -13.49
N LEU A 40 -1.20 -13.72 -13.64
CA LEU A 40 -2.18 -12.66 -13.42
C LEU A 40 -3.17 -12.56 -14.59
N GLY A 41 -2.72 -12.80 -15.83
CA GLY A 41 -3.53 -12.80 -17.05
C GLY A 41 -4.07 -11.43 -17.47
N THR A 42 -3.96 -10.41 -16.60
CA THR A 42 -4.49 -9.06 -16.82
C THR A 42 -3.42 -8.04 -17.21
N ILE A 43 -2.14 -8.36 -16.99
CA ILE A 43 -1.02 -7.42 -17.16
C ILE A 43 0.08 -7.99 -18.05
N SER A 44 0.91 -7.10 -18.61
CA SER A 44 2.10 -7.50 -19.35
C SER A 44 3.31 -7.70 -18.43
N ALA A 45 4.33 -8.41 -18.92
CA ALA A 45 5.60 -8.59 -18.20
C ALA A 45 6.28 -7.25 -17.88
N ALA A 46 6.27 -6.31 -18.83
CA ALA A 46 6.82 -4.97 -18.62
C ALA A 46 6.04 -4.20 -17.54
N GLU A 47 4.73 -4.39 -17.46
CA GLU A 47 3.92 -3.77 -16.42
C GLU A 47 4.21 -4.36 -15.03
N ALA A 48 4.38 -5.68 -14.94
CA ALA A 48 4.79 -6.34 -13.70
C ALA A 48 6.15 -5.84 -13.21
N GLU A 49 7.11 -5.65 -14.12
CA GLU A 49 8.42 -5.08 -13.79
C GLU A 49 8.34 -3.64 -13.31
N ARG A 50 7.55 -2.78 -13.99
CA ARG A 50 7.31 -1.40 -13.54
C ARG A 50 6.67 -1.34 -12.16
N ARG A 51 5.70 -2.20 -11.88
CA ARG A 51 5.04 -2.27 -10.58
C ARG A 51 6.03 -2.64 -9.48
N TYR A 52 6.92 -3.59 -9.76
CA TYR A 52 7.98 -3.97 -8.84
C TYR A 52 8.99 -2.83 -8.60
N ALA A 53 9.35 -2.07 -9.63
CA ALA A 53 10.25 -0.93 -9.49
C ALA A 53 9.67 0.15 -8.55
N MET A 54 8.38 0.48 -8.68
CA MET A 54 7.70 1.40 -7.76
C MET A 54 7.69 0.87 -6.31
N LEU A 55 7.46 -0.43 -6.11
CA LEU A 55 7.53 -1.03 -4.78
C LEU A 55 8.93 -0.88 -4.15
N LEU A 56 9.99 -1.01 -4.96
CA LEU A 56 11.36 -0.79 -4.48
C LEU A 56 11.64 0.68 -4.14
N GLU A 57 11.10 1.61 -4.92
CA GLU A 57 11.18 3.05 -4.63
C GLU A 57 10.49 3.38 -3.31
N ASP A 58 9.28 2.85 -3.09
CA ASP A 58 8.55 3.01 -1.83
C ASP A 58 9.35 2.46 -0.65
N LEU A 59 9.92 1.26 -0.77
CA LEU A 59 10.77 0.67 0.27
C LEU A 59 12.01 1.53 0.56
N ALA A 60 12.68 2.04 -0.48
CA ALA A 60 13.84 2.91 -0.34
C ALA A 60 13.46 4.23 0.37
N ALA A 61 12.31 4.82 0.04
CA ALA A 61 11.79 6.01 0.72
C ALA A 61 11.46 5.72 2.19
N MET A 62 10.91 4.54 2.50
CA MET A 62 10.66 4.10 3.88
C MET A 62 11.95 3.98 4.67
N GLU A 63 12.97 3.35 4.09
CA GLU A 63 14.29 3.17 4.72
C GLU A 63 15.00 4.52 4.93
N ALA A 64 14.89 5.43 3.96
CA ALA A 64 15.43 6.78 4.04
C ALA A 64 14.67 7.69 5.02
N ARG A 65 13.53 7.23 5.58
CA ARG A 65 12.57 8.04 6.35
C ARG A 65 12.07 9.27 5.59
N GLU A 66 12.08 9.20 4.26
CA GLU A 66 11.64 10.26 3.35
C GLU A 66 10.19 10.04 2.90
N ILE A 67 9.41 9.29 3.68
CA ILE A 67 7.97 9.24 3.48
C ILE A 67 7.43 10.56 4.03
N GLU A 68 6.84 11.38 3.15
CA GLU A 68 5.91 12.41 3.61
C GLU A 68 4.78 11.69 4.35
N HIS A 69 4.84 11.71 5.68
CA HIS A 69 3.70 11.36 6.51
C HIS A 69 2.67 12.44 6.22
N LEU A 70 1.85 12.22 5.18
CA LEU A 70 0.72 13.06 4.83
C LEU A 70 -0.02 13.27 6.13
N ALA A 71 0.11 14.47 6.69
CA ALA A 71 -0.56 14.82 7.92
C ALA A 71 -2.03 14.59 7.63
N HIS A 72 -2.56 13.49 8.17
CA HIS A 72 -3.98 13.20 8.07
C HIS A 72 -4.64 14.50 8.50
N PRO A 73 -5.50 15.12 7.66
CA PRO A 73 -6.12 16.39 8.02
C PRO A 73 -6.69 16.17 9.40
N GLU A 74 -6.16 16.95 10.35
CA GLU A 74 -6.42 16.81 11.78
C GLU A 74 -7.86 16.37 11.96
N CYS A 75 -8.10 15.17 12.50
CA CYS A 75 -9.43 14.67 12.80
C CYS A 75 -10.01 15.55 13.91
N SER A 76 -10.39 16.76 13.50
CA SER A 76 -10.86 17.83 14.32
C SER A 76 -12.37 17.73 14.33
N LYS A 77 -12.86 17.44 15.54
CA LYS A 77 -14.24 17.52 16.04
C LYS A 77 -14.92 16.16 16.24
N SER A 78 -14.53 15.52 17.34
CA SER A 78 -15.44 15.05 18.40
C SER A 78 -16.87 14.68 17.96
N VAL A 79 -17.01 13.55 17.27
CA VAL A 79 -18.22 12.74 17.43
C VAL A 79 -18.19 12.24 18.87
N LYS A 80 -19.14 12.68 19.70
CA LYS A 80 -19.42 12.05 21.00
C LYS A 80 -19.83 10.60 20.73
N ARG A 81 -18.85 9.72 20.55
CA ARG A 81 -19.05 8.28 20.57
C ARG A 81 -19.56 7.99 21.96
N GLN A 82 -20.80 7.53 22.04
CA GLN A 82 -21.31 6.84 23.21
C GLN A 82 -20.29 5.74 23.51
N THR A 83 -19.49 5.95 24.55
CA THR A 83 -18.38 5.07 24.92
C THR A 83 -18.98 3.73 25.29
N ARG A 84 -18.95 2.76 24.37
CA ARG A 84 -18.91 1.37 24.80
C ARG A 84 -17.65 1.27 25.63
N LYS A 85 -17.80 0.89 26.90
CA LYS A 85 -16.67 0.65 27.80
C LYS A 85 -15.88 -0.53 27.23
N VAL A 86 -14.96 -0.25 26.32
CA VAL A 86 -13.97 -1.23 25.89
C VAL A 86 -13.02 -1.33 27.06
N ARG A 87 -12.97 -2.52 27.69
CA ARG A 87 -11.96 -2.81 28.69
C ARG A 87 -10.59 -2.65 28.02
N PRO A 88 -9.70 -1.81 28.56
CA PRO A 88 -8.31 -1.80 28.12
C PRO A 88 -7.73 -3.20 28.32
N TRP A 89 -6.95 -3.66 27.35
CA TRP A 89 -6.29 -4.95 27.42
C TRP A 89 -5.37 -4.96 28.64
N THR A 90 -5.58 -5.91 29.55
CA THR A 90 -4.77 -6.07 30.76
C THR A 90 -4.04 -7.40 30.69
N GLU A 91 -2.75 -7.42 31.08
CA GLU A 91 -1.89 -8.61 31.10
C GLU A 91 -2.51 -9.82 31.84
N ASP A 92 -3.48 -9.58 32.73
CA ASP A 92 -4.23 -10.62 33.44
C ASP A 92 -5.08 -11.54 32.55
N GLU A 93 -5.35 -11.19 31.28
CA GLU A 93 -6.12 -12.04 30.35
C GLU A 93 -5.30 -13.18 29.72
N HIS A 94 -3.99 -13.26 29.97
CA HIS A 94 -3.07 -14.17 29.27
C HIS A 94 -2.35 -15.21 30.15
N ARG A 95 -2.82 -15.45 31.39
CA ARG A 95 -2.23 -16.48 32.26
C ARG A 95 -3.07 -17.75 32.35
#